data_AF-A0A7Y5ICL8-F1
#
_entry.id   AF-A0A7Y5ICL8-F1
#
_cell.length_a   1.000
_cell.length_b   1.000
_cell.length_c   1.000
_cell.angle_alpha   90.00
_cell.angle_beta   90.00
_cell.angle_gamma   90.00
#
_symmetry.space_group_name_H-M   'P 1'
#
loop_
_entity.id
_entity.type
_entity.pdbx_description
1 polymer ?
#
loop_
_entity_poly.entity_id
_entity_poly.type
_entity_poly.pdbx_seq_one_letter_code
_entity_poly.pdbx_strand_id
1 'polypeptide(L)'
;MRTYLATALALIILTGCGSSINTPSVKDSQALINAVKPQLDRLDSIVNAQTRKLPRGHDLITSTRTSGVNRLLTAVAERTAKDIHVDFLATRPLWKEEKSVLGIGYTNAVNVDTGTLDIDLKKFLFTEIVNNTIYAQIEIEGTGALKASGSYAGVSARIAPQVHFYLDEQVFFTVAAADSDFIRLNPVPKTVKLKTKITIDLLGWQVPYYKEIPLLTTDLIKPVLIPSAVTSEIVFPVPAAQYGADRMAFVKRYLRFSRSTVNTTANAVEYRSNIDFIKP
;
A
#
# COMPACT_ATOMS: atom_id res chain seq x y z
N MET A 1 -22.98 -20.71 -88.36
CA MET A 1 -22.00 -21.38 -87.47
C MET A 1 -21.44 -20.38 -86.45
N ARG A 2 -22.25 -19.99 -85.47
CA ARG A 2 -21.95 -18.89 -84.53
C ARG A 2 -22.16 -19.28 -83.06
N THR A 3 -22.22 -20.59 -82.76
CA THR A 3 -22.61 -21.10 -81.43
C THR A 3 -21.60 -22.05 -80.78
N TYR A 4 -20.44 -22.32 -81.41
CA TYR A 4 -19.40 -23.20 -80.84
C TYR A 4 -18.16 -22.46 -80.33
N LEU A 5 -18.05 -21.15 -80.54
CA LEU A 5 -16.91 -20.36 -80.05
C LEU A 5 -17.08 -19.87 -78.60
N ALA A 6 -18.32 -19.73 -78.13
CA ALA A 6 -18.63 -19.20 -76.79
C ALA A 6 -18.46 -20.26 -75.68
N THR A 7 -18.68 -21.54 -75.98
CA THR A 7 -18.52 -22.65 -75.03
C THR A 7 -17.07 -23.12 -74.85
N ALA A 8 -16.20 -22.90 -75.86
CA ALA A 8 -14.77 -23.20 -75.73
C ALA A 8 -14.01 -22.15 -74.90
N LEU A 9 -14.46 -20.88 -74.92
CA LEU A 9 -13.80 -19.80 -74.16
C LEU A 9 -14.17 -19.82 -72.66
N ALA A 10 -15.37 -20.30 -72.31
CA ALA A 10 -15.80 -20.43 -70.91
C ALA A 10 -15.10 -21.58 -70.16
N LEU A 11 -14.62 -22.61 -70.87
CA LEU A 11 -13.91 -23.75 -70.25
C LEU A 11 -12.45 -23.42 -69.90
N ILE A 12 -11.83 -22.43 -70.57
CA ILE A 12 -10.46 -21.98 -70.30
C ILE A 12 -10.40 -21.03 -69.09
N ILE A 13 -11.52 -20.35 -68.76
CA ILE A 13 -11.59 -19.41 -67.64
C ILE A 13 -11.89 -20.12 -66.31
N LEU A 14 -12.49 -21.32 -66.34
CA LEU A 14 -12.81 -22.10 -65.12
C LEU A 14 -11.69 -23.04 -64.65
N THR A 15 -10.62 -23.25 -65.43
CA THR A 15 -9.38 -23.91 -64.96
C THR A 15 -8.40 -22.93 -64.30
N GLY A 16 -8.74 -21.64 -64.21
CA GLY A 16 -7.93 -20.61 -63.53
C GLY A 16 -8.11 -20.57 -62.01
N CYS A 17 -9.12 -21.25 -61.45
CA CYS A 17 -9.29 -21.44 -60.00
C CYS A 17 -8.50 -22.66 -59.50
N GLY A 18 -7.19 -22.60 -59.71
CA GLY A 18 -6.24 -23.58 -59.22
C GLY A 18 -4.98 -22.87 -58.73
N SER A 19 -5.13 -21.76 -58.01
CA SER A 19 -4.06 -21.29 -57.13
C SER A 19 -3.91 -22.38 -56.08
N SER A 20 -3.09 -23.39 -56.41
CA SER A 20 -2.48 -24.25 -55.44
C SER A 20 -2.04 -23.34 -54.30
N ILE A 21 -2.48 -23.67 -53.09
CA ILE A 21 -1.78 -23.20 -51.92
C ILE A 21 -0.34 -23.62 -52.20
N ASN A 22 0.49 -22.65 -52.57
CA ASN A 22 1.87 -22.88 -52.97
C ASN A 22 2.59 -23.18 -51.66
N THR A 23 2.37 -24.39 -51.15
CA THR A 23 3.07 -24.88 -49.97
C THR A 23 4.52 -24.98 -50.42
N PRO A 24 5.43 -24.24 -49.77
CA PRO A 24 6.82 -24.27 -50.14
C PRO A 24 7.30 -25.72 -50.15
N SER A 25 8.03 -26.12 -51.18
CA SER A 25 8.56 -27.48 -51.23
C SER A 25 9.43 -27.73 -49.99
N VAL A 26 9.56 -28.98 -49.57
CA VAL A 26 10.44 -29.35 -48.43
C VAL A 26 11.85 -28.80 -48.64
N LYS A 27 12.31 -28.77 -49.89
CA LYS A 27 13.61 -28.23 -50.29
C LYS A 27 13.70 -26.71 -50.12
N ASP A 28 12.68 -25.97 -50.52
CA ASP A 28 12.65 -24.50 -50.37
C ASP A 28 12.50 -24.08 -48.90
N SER A 29 11.71 -24.83 -48.15
CA SER A 29 11.59 -24.66 -46.68
C SER A 29 12.91 -24.94 -45.98
N GLN A 30 13.61 -26.02 -46.36
CA GLN A 30 14.91 -26.35 -45.79
C GLN A 30 15.99 -25.32 -46.16
N ALA A 31 15.96 -24.79 -47.39
CA ALA A 31 16.86 -23.72 -47.81
C ALA A 31 16.63 -22.43 -47.00
N LEU A 32 15.37 -22.06 -46.76
CA LEU A 32 15.00 -20.92 -45.91
C LEU A 32 15.43 -21.13 -44.45
N ILE A 33 15.18 -22.33 -43.88
CA ILE A 33 15.62 -22.67 -42.53
C ILE A 33 17.15 -22.57 -42.43
N ASN A 34 17.88 -23.13 -43.41
CA ASN A 34 19.34 -23.09 -43.43
C ASN A 34 19.88 -21.67 -43.60
N ALA A 35 19.17 -20.79 -44.31
CA ALA A 35 19.55 -19.39 -44.46
C ALA A 35 19.35 -18.57 -43.18
N VAL A 36 18.30 -18.87 -42.40
CA VAL A 36 17.96 -18.17 -41.15
C VAL A 36 18.69 -18.74 -39.93
N LYS A 37 19.04 -20.03 -39.95
CA LYS A 37 19.70 -20.73 -38.83
C LYS A 37 20.96 -20.02 -38.31
N PRO A 38 21.90 -19.53 -39.14
CA PRO A 38 23.06 -18.78 -38.66
C PRO A 38 22.70 -17.49 -37.90
N GLN A 39 21.58 -16.85 -38.25
CA GLN A 39 21.08 -15.66 -37.55
C GLN A 39 20.51 -16.03 -36.18
N LEU A 40 19.77 -17.15 -36.10
CA LEU A 40 19.26 -17.69 -34.84
C LEU A 40 20.40 -18.11 -33.91
N ASP A 41 21.39 -18.84 -34.43
CA ASP A 41 22.56 -19.29 -33.65
C ASP A 41 23.36 -18.08 -33.13
N ARG A 42 23.51 -17.03 -33.94
CA ARG A 42 24.12 -15.77 -33.50
C ARG A 42 23.29 -15.09 -32.41
N LEU A 43 21.97 -15.01 -32.57
CA LEU A 43 21.09 -14.41 -31.56
C LEU A 43 21.20 -15.17 -30.23
N ASP A 44 21.17 -16.50 -30.29
CA ASP A 44 21.28 -17.37 -29.12
C ASP A 44 22.64 -17.22 -28.43
N SER A 45 23.73 -17.08 -29.19
CA SER A 45 25.05 -16.78 -28.63
C SER A 45 25.11 -15.43 -27.90
N ILE A 46 24.44 -14.40 -28.44
CA ILE A 46 24.37 -13.06 -27.82
C ILE A 46 23.52 -13.12 -26.55
N VAL A 47 22.36 -13.77 -26.61
CA VAL A 47 21.48 -13.96 -25.46
C VAL A 47 22.24 -14.70 -24.35
N ASN A 48 22.84 -15.85 -24.65
CA ASN A 48 23.61 -16.63 -23.68
C ASN A 48 24.79 -15.85 -23.08
N ALA A 49 25.50 -15.06 -23.89
CA ALA A 49 26.59 -14.20 -23.41
C ALA A 49 26.08 -13.07 -22.49
N GLN A 50 24.90 -12.50 -22.77
CA GLN A 50 24.26 -11.50 -21.90
C GLN A 50 23.72 -12.14 -20.62
N THR A 51 23.06 -13.30 -20.70
CA THR A 51 22.55 -14.03 -19.53
C THR A 51 23.66 -14.39 -18.56
N ARG A 52 24.84 -14.79 -19.03
CA ARG A 52 26.01 -15.07 -18.17
C ARG A 52 26.58 -13.83 -17.47
N LYS A 53 26.34 -12.63 -18.01
CA LYS A 53 26.75 -11.36 -17.42
C LYS A 53 25.73 -10.82 -16.41
N LEU A 54 24.52 -11.38 -16.36
CA LEU A 54 23.55 -10.99 -15.34
C LEU A 54 24.08 -11.41 -13.96
N PRO A 55 23.97 -10.54 -12.95
CA PRO A 55 24.38 -10.88 -11.59
C PRO A 55 23.63 -12.13 -11.13
N ARG A 56 24.37 -13.12 -10.63
CA ARG A 56 23.78 -14.34 -10.05
C ARG A 56 23.02 -13.95 -8.78
N GLY A 57 21.73 -14.27 -8.71
CA GLY A 57 20.91 -13.96 -7.54
C GLY A 57 19.45 -13.71 -7.91
N HIS A 58 18.89 -12.67 -7.31
CA HIS A 58 17.51 -12.23 -7.52
C HIS A 58 17.35 -11.51 -8.87
N ASP A 59 16.22 -11.74 -9.55
CA ASP A 59 15.90 -11.13 -10.85
C ASP A 59 15.60 -9.63 -10.75
N LEU A 60 15.19 -9.19 -9.55
CA LEU A 60 14.83 -7.82 -9.24
C LEU A 60 15.53 -7.35 -7.98
N ILE A 61 16.10 -6.15 -8.06
CA ILE A 61 16.64 -5.41 -6.91
C ILE A 61 16.12 -3.99 -7.03
N THR A 62 15.34 -3.56 -6.04
CA THR A 62 14.86 -2.18 -5.93
C THR A 62 15.35 -1.56 -4.63
N SER A 63 15.75 -0.30 -4.69
CA SER A 63 16.25 0.43 -3.52
C SER A 63 15.45 1.70 -3.35
N THR A 64 14.72 1.79 -2.25
CA THR A 64 13.91 2.97 -1.90
C THR A 64 14.66 3.78 -0.84
N ARG A 65 15.06 4.99 -1.21
CA ARG A 65 15.74 5.92 -0.28
C ARG A 65 14.78 6.42 0.79
N THR A 66 15.24 6.49 2.03
CA THR A 66 14.47 7.02 3.17
C THR A 66 14.01 8.45 2.93
N SER A 67 14.82 9.29 2.28
CA SER A 67 14.44 10.65 1.93
C SER A 67 13.22 10.73 0.99
N GLY A 68 13.06 9.75 0.09
CA GLY A 68 11.87 9.64 -0.76
C GLY A 68 10.63 9.27 0.03
N VAL A 69 10.76 8.29 0.94
CA VAL A 69 9.66 7.89 1.83
C VAL A 69 9.26 9.02 2.75
N ASN A 70 10.23 9.69 3.39
CA ASN A 70 10.00 10.81 4.27
C ASN A 70 9.28 11.96 3.59
N ARG A 71 9.59 12.29 2.33
CA ARG A 71 8.82 13.29 1.56
C ARG A 71 7.35 12.91 1.43
N LEU A 72 7.04 11.64 1.17
CA LEU A 72 5.67 11.17 1.09
C LEU A 72 4.97 11.23 2.45
N LEU A 73 5.65 10.79 3.52
CA LEU A 73 5.09 10.81 4.88
C LEU A 73 4.85 12.24 5.39
N THR A 74 5.80 13.16 5.15
CA THR A 74 5.62 14.58 5.45
C THR A 74 4.44 15.16 4.68
N ALA A 75 4.33 14.88 3.38
CA ALA A 75 3.19 15.35 2.58
C ALA A 75 1.83 14.72 3.00
N VAL A 76 1.84 13.61 3.74
CA VAL A 76 0.64 13.04 4.37
C VAL A 76 0.34 13.76 5.69
N ALA A 77 1.34 13.95 6.55
CA ALA A 77 1.20 14.63 7.84
C ALA A 77 0.83 16.13 7.72
N GLU A 78 1.27 16.80 6.65
CA GLU A 78 0.98 18.22 6.41
C GLU A 78 -0.40 18.46 5.79
N ARG A 79 -1.20 17.43 5.53
CA ARG A 79 -2.54 17.62 4.98
C ARG A 79 -3.42 18.32 6.02
N THR A 80 -4.14 19.36 5.60
CA THR A 80 -5.05 20.12 6.45
C THR A 80 -6.36 19.38 6.79
N ALA A 81 -6.45 18.08 6.51
CA ALA A 81 -7.62 17.28 6.82
C ALA A 81 -7.47 16.70 8.22
N LYS A 82 -8.55 16.72 9.00
CA LYS A 82 -8.60 16.01 10.29
C LYS A 82 -8.41 14.52 10.01
N ASP A 83 -7.33 13.93 10.55
CA ASP A 83 -6.98 12.54 10.24
C ASP A 83 -7.93 11.56 10.92
N ILE A 84 -8.31 11.85 12.16
CA ILE A 84 -9.25 11.03 12.93
C ILE A 84 -10.25 11.95 13.63
N HIS A 85 -11.54 11.68 13.40
CA HIS A 85 -12.63 12.25 14.16
C HIS A 85 -13.23 11.17 15.06
N VAL A 86 -13.33 11.46 16.36
CA VAL A 86 -13.91 10.56 17.35
C VAL A 86 -15.13 11.21 17.97
N ASP A 87 -16.29 10.58 17.75
CA ASP A 87 -17.53 10.92 18.44
C ASP A 87 -17.69 10.09 19.71
N PHE A 88 -17.78 10.77 20.84
CA PHE A 88 -18.14 10.17 22.11
C PHE A 88 -19.66 10.18 22.23
N LEU A 89 -20.25 8.98 22.24
CA LEU A 89 -21.66 8.79 22.50
C LEU A 89 -21.94 8.74 24.01
N ALA A 90 -23.19 8.96 24.38
CA ALA A 90 -23.65 8.89 25.76
C ALA A 90 -23.30 7.53 26.37
N THR A 91 -22.62 7.55 27.51
CA THR A 91 -22.24 6.35 28.24
C THR A 91 -23.22 6.04 29.36
N ARG A 92 -23.28 4.77 29.76
CA ARG A 92 -23.80 4.40 31.09
C ARG A 92 -22.94 5.07 32.17
N PRO A 93 -23.46 5.26 33.40
CA PRO A 93 -22.68 5.83 34.49
C PRO A 93 -21.31 5.16 34.62
N LEU A 94 -20.25 5.93 34.41
CA LEU A 94 -18.86 5.51 34.58
C LEU A 94 -18.56 5.25 36.05
N TRP A 95 -19.24 5.99 36.93
CA TRP A 95 -19.27 5.77 38.36
C TRP A 95 -20.71 5.94 38.84
N LYS A 96 -21.14 5.06 39.74
CA LYS A 96 -22.46 5.10 40.37
C LYS A 96 -22.31 4.68 41.83
N GLU A 97 -22.89 5.45 42.73
CA GLU A 97 -22.96 5.13 44.15
C GLU A 97 -24.36 5.46 44.65
N GLU A 98 -25.00 4.50 45.32
CA GLU A 98 -26.28 4.71 45.98
C GLU A 98 -26.03 4.96 47.48
N LYS A 99 -26.52 6.09 47.99
CA LYS A 99 -26.37 6.48 49.40
C LYS A 99 -27.72 6.86 49.98
N SER A 100 -27.84 6.73 51.29
CA SER A 100 -28.98 7.21 52.06
C SER A 100 -28.47 7.94 53.29
N VAL A 101 -28.92 9.18 53.46
CA VAL A 101 -28.62 10.00 54.65
C VAL A 101 -29.94 10.47 55.22
N LEU A 102 -30.17 10.20 56.51
CA LEU A 102 -31.41 10.54 57.22
C LEU A 102 -32.69 9.97 56.54
N GLY A 103 -32.59 8.83 55.87
CA GLY A 103 -33.72 8.18 55.19
C GLY A 103 -34.03 8.70 53.78
N ILE A 104 -33.28 9.70 53.29
CA ILE A 104 -33.39 10.19 51.92
C ILE A 104 -32.35 9.46 51.07
N GLY A 105 -32.83 8.60 50.16
CA GLY A 105 -31.99 7.92 49.18
C GLY A 105 -31.62 8.85 48.03
N TYR A 106 -30.35 8.85 47.63
CA TYR A 106 -29.87 9.54 46.43
C TYR A 106 -28.80 8.71 45.72
N THR A 107 -28.73 8.90 44.41
CA THR A 107 -27.71 8.29 43.56
C THR A 107 -26.70 9.35 43.15
N ASN A 108 -25.45 9.12 43.50
CA ASN A 108 -24.34 9.82 42.90
C ASN A 108 -23.94 9.11 41.62
N ALA A 109 -23.78 9.84 40.53
CA ALA A 109 -23.38 9.26 39.25
C ALA A 109 -22.50 10.23 38.48
N VAL A 110 -21.64 9.69 37.61
CA VAL A 110 -20.91 10.48 36.60
C VAL A 110 -20.99 9.73 35.28
N ASN A 111 -21.36 10.42 34.22
CA ASN A 111 -21.50 9.89 32.86
C ASN A 111 -20.93 10.87 31.84
N VAL A 112 -20.49 10.35 30.70
CA VAL A 112 -20.19 11.15 29.52
C VAL A 112 -21.46 11.24 28.70
N ASP A 113 -21.92 12.45 28.42
CA ASP A 113 -23.15 12.69 27.67
C ASP A 113 -22.89 12.60 26.17
N THR A 114 -21.89 13.36 25.70
CA THR A 114 -21.46 13.42 24.30
C THR A 114 -20.06 14.02 24.24
N GLY A 115 -19.40 13.95 23.10
CA GLY A 115 -18.20 14.77 22.86
C GLY A 115 -17.63 14.52 21.49
N THR A 116 -16.71 15.38 21.08
CA THR A 116 -16.01 15.26 19.80
C THR A 116 -14.54 15.52 20.03
N LEU A 117 -13.71 14.73 19.37
CA LEU A 117 -12.26 14.84 19.43
C LEU A 117 -11.69 14.72 18.02
N ASP A 118 -10.89 15.69 17.65
CA ASP A 118 -10.17 15.73 16.37
C ASP A 118 -8.69 15.48 16.64
N ILE A 119 -8.12 14.50 15.95
CA ILE A 119 -6.73 14.06 16.06
C ILE A 119 -6.05 14.25 14.70
N ASP A 120 -4.88 14.87 14.73
CA ASP A 120 -4.04 15.10 13.56
C ASP A 120 -2.65 14.48 13.76
N LEU A 121 -2.12 13.87 12.71
CA LEU A 121 -0.73 13.46 12.61
C LEU A 121 0.11 14.67 12.20
N LYS A 122 0.86 15.25 13.14
CA LYS A 122 1.74 16.41 12.87
C LYS A 122 3.07 16.00 12.24
N LYS A 123 3.58 14.82 12.57
CA LYS A 123 4.87 14.33 12.06
C LYS A 123 4.88 12.82 11.97
N PHE A 124 5.37 12.30 10.85
CA PHE A 124 5.83 10.93 10.75
C PHE A 124 7.08 10.87 9.87
N LEU A 125 8.23 10.57 10.47
CA LEU A 125 9.52 10.66 9.80
C LEU A 125 10.42 9.50 10.19
N PHE A 126 11.05 8.85 9.22
CA PHE A 126 12.13 7.90 9.49
C PHE A 126 13.41 8.67 9.82
N THR A 127 13.92 8.45 11.03
CA THR A 127 15.09 9.13 11.57
C THR A 127 16.37 8.34 11.34
N GLU A 128 16.32 7.02 11.47
CA GLU A 128 17.50 6.15 11.40
C GLU A 128 17.11 4.74 10.93
N ILE A 129 18.06 4.02 10.33
CA ILE A 129 17.92 2.59 10.06
C ILE A 129 19.14 1.84 10.58
N VAL A 130 18.92 0.93 11.52
CA VAL A 130 19.97 0.09 12.14
C VAL A 130 19.47 -1.34 12.23
N ASN A 131 20.28 -2.31 11.81
CA ASN A 131 20.00 -3.74 11.96
C ASN A 131 18.58 -4.14 11.50
N ASN A 132 18.16 -3.72 10.30
CA ASN A 132 16.83 -4.02 9.75
C ASN A 132 15.65 -3.47 10.58
N THR A 133 15.94 -2.46 11.42
CA THR A 133 14.97 -1.72 12.21
C THR A 133 14.97 -0.26 11.77
N ILE A 134 13.80 0.26 11.43
CA ILE A 134 13.57 1.67 11.09
C ILE A 134 13.12 2.37 12.36
N TYR A 135 13.85 3.41 12.74
CA TYR A 135 13.50 4.34 13.79
C TYR A 135 12.68 5.45 13.16
N ALA A 136 11.53 5.77 13.75
CA ALA A 136 10.68 6.83 13.27
C ALA A 136 10.21 7.72 14.41
N GLN A 137 10.13 9.03 14.15
CA GLN A 137 9.48 9.97 15.02
C GLN A 137 8.02 10.12 14.62
N ILE A 138 7.12 10.04 15.59
CA ILE A 138 5.70 10.27 15.42
C ILE A 138 5.26 11.38 16.36
N GLU A 139 4.61 12.39 15.79
CA GLU A 139 3.98 13.48 16.52
C GLU A 139 2.50 13.52 16.18
N ILE A 140 1.66 13.39 17.20
CA ILE A 140 0.21 13.43 17.10
C ILE A 140 -0.28 14.48 18.08
N GLU A 141 -1.16 15.34 17.60
CA GLU A 141 -1.82 16.34 18.43
C GLU A 141 -3.30 16.30 18.16
N GLY A 142 -4.09 16.68 19.16
CA GLY A 142 -5.40 17.17 18.82
C GLY A 142 -6.22 17.62 19.99
N THR A 143 -7.43 18.04 19.66
CA THR A 143 -8.27 18.86 20.53
C THR A 143 -9.72 18.42 20.43
N GLY A 144 -10.46 18.67 21.48
CA GLY A 144 -11.87 18.36 21.51
C GLY A 144 -12.56 18.89 22.75
N ALA A 145 -13.83 18.56 22.86
CA ALA A 145 -14.62 18.84 24.03
C ALA A 145 -15.44 17.59 24.39
N LEU A 146 -15.44 17.26 25.67
CA LEU A 146 -16.32 16.23 26.22
C LEU A 146 -17.39 16.95 27.03
N LYS A 147 -18.63 16.49 26.95
CA LYS A 147 -19.72 16.87 27.87
C LYS A 147 -19.89 15.73 28.86
N ALA A 148 -19.75 16.04 30.13
CA ALA A 148 -19.99 15.11 31.21
C ALA A 148 -21.06 15.68 32.13
N SER A 149 -21.93 14.81 32.62
CA SER A 149 -22.88 15.13 33.66
C SER A 149 -22.71 14.20 34.83
N GLY A 150 -23.16 14.68 35.99
CA GLY A 150 -23.16 13.88 37.19
C GLY A 150 -24.08 14.44 38.25
N SER A 151 -24.32 13.63 39.26
CA SER A 151 -25.05 14.01 40.47
C SER A 151 -24.20 13.68 41.69
N TYR A 152 -24.21 14.58 42.67
CA TYR A 152 -23.63 14.32 43.99
C TYR A 152 -24.54 14.88 45.07
N ALA A 153 -24.94 14.04 46.03
CA ALA A 153 -25.88 14.39 47.11
C ALA A 153 -27.18 15.04 46.61
N GLY A 154 -27.73 14.55 45.49
CA GLY A 154 -28.95 15.08 44.87
C GLY A 154 -28.76 16.35 44.03
N VAL A 155 -27.57 16.96 44.05
CA VAL A 155 -27.25 18.12 43.20
C VAL A 155 -26.70 17.64 41.87
N SER A 156 -27.36 18.02 40.77
CA SER A 156 -26.90 17.71 39.42
C SER A 156 -25.95 18.79 38.91
N ALA A 157 -24.88 18.36 38.25
CA ALA A 157 -23.91 19.23 37.60
C ALA A 157 -23.64 18.75 36.17
N ARG A 158 -23.34 19.69 35.28
CA ARG A 158 -22.90 19.42 33.92
C ARG A 158 -21.67 20.24 33.63
N ILE A 159 -20.74 19.66 32.90
CA ILE A 159 -19.50 20.31 32.51
C ILE A 159 -19.15 19.94 31.07
N ALA A 160 -18.53 20.87 30.36
CA ALA A 160 -18.01 20.66 29.02
C ALA A 160 -16.49 20.90 28.98
N PRO A 161 -15.65 20.04 29.60
CA PRO A 161 -14.20 20.24 29.58
C PRO A 161 -13.63 20.22 28.17
N GLN A 162 -12.66 21.11 27.93
CA GLN A 162 -11.80 21.04 26.76
C GLN A 162 -10.72 19.99 27.00
N VAL A 163 -10.48 19.14 26.01
CA VAL A 163 -9.46 18.09 26.05
C VAL A 163 -8.44 18.38 24.96
N HIS A 164 -7.17 18.39 25.33
CA HIS A 164 -6.04 18.45 24.43
C HIS A 164 -5.15 17.24 24.68
N PHE A 165 -4.68 16.60 23.62
CA PHE A 165 -3.75 15.48 23.72
C PHE A 165 -2.56 15.71 22.80
N TYR A 166 -1.42 15.20 23.25
CA TYR A 166 -0.15 15.35 22.56
C TYR A 166 0.70 14.10 22.78
N LEU A 167 1.29 13.60 21.71
CA LEU A 167 2.26 12.52 21.70
C LEU A 167 3.37 12.90 20.75
N ASP A 168 4.62 12.89 21.22
CA ASP A 168 5.82 13.07 20.40
C ASP A 168 6.85 12.07 20.87
N GLU A 169 6.92 10.95 20.15
CA GLU A 169 7.64 9.78 20.59
C GLU A 169 8.35 9.11 19.42
N GLN A 170 9.51 8.53 19.73
CA GLN A 170 10.21 7.66 18.78
C GLN A 170 9.65 6.24 18.87
N VAL A 171 9.24 5.72 17.72
CA VAL A 171 8.77 4.34 17.54
C VAL A 171 9.74 3.58 16.62
N PHE A 172 9.69 2.26 16.68
CA PHE A 172 10.56 1.40 15.89
C PHE A 172 9.74 0.42 15.06
N PHE A 173 10.23 0.12 13.86
CA PHE A 173 9.63 -0.86 12.97
C PHE A 173 10.67 -1.88 12.54
N THR A 174 10.36 -3.17 12.68
CA THR A 174 11.13 -4.22 12.02
C THR A 174 10.65 -4.34 10.57
N VAL A 175 11.61 -4.45 9.66
CA VAL A 175 11.32 -4.54 8.22
C VAL A 175 11.31 -5.99 7.79
N ALA A 176 10.26 -6.42 7.08
CA ALA A 176 10.18 -7.75 6.50
C ALA A 176 9.69 -7.67 5.06
N ALA A 177 10.08 -8.65 4.24
CA ALA A 177 9.37 -8.91 3.00
C ALA A 177 7.97 -9.41 3.34
N ALA A 178 6.94 -8.85 2.70
CA ALA A 178 5.63 -9.50 2.66
C ALA A 178 5.59 -10.50 1.49
N ASP A 179 4.61 -11.40 1.48
CA ASP A 179 4.20 -12.05 0.23
C ASP A 179 3.83 -10.94 -0.76
N SER A 180 4.25 -11.07 -2.04
CA SER A 180 4.10 -10.08 -3.15
C SER A 180 5.06 -8.88 -3.15
N ASP A 181 4.71 -7.81 -3.86
CA ASP A 181 5.48 -6.59 -4.16
C ASP A 181 5.51 -5.58 -3.00
N PHE A 182 5.28 -6.01 -1.75
CA PHE A 182 5.23 -5.13 -0.60
C PHE A 182 6.35 -5.39 0.42
N ILE A 183 6.77 -4.31 1.06
CA ILE A 183 7.62 -4.30 2.25
C ILE A 183 6.70 -4.09 3.45
N ARG A 184 6.79 -4.95 4.45
CA ARG A 184 6.01 -4.84 5.69
C ARG A 184 6.85 -4.22 6.78
N LEU A 185 6.34 -3.14 7.36
CA LEU A 185 6.86 -2.51 8.56
C LEU A 185 6.03 -2.98 9.75
N ASN A 186 6.63 -3.78 10.63
CA ASN A 186 5.96 -4.25 11.84
C ASN A 186 6.40 -3.38 13.02
N PRO A 187 5.48 -2.69 13.70
CA PRO A 187 5.82 -1.88 14.87
C PRO A 187 6.39 -2.78 15.98
N VAL A 188 7.48 -2.34 16.59
CA VAL A 188 8.05 -3.00 17.76
C VAL A 188 7.24 -2.56 18.99
N PRO A 189 6.75 -3.48 19.83
CA PRO A 189 6.04 -3.15 21.04
C PRO A 189 6.89 -2.26 21.97
N LYS A 190 6.39 -1.07 22.28
CA LYS A 190 6.98 -0.12 23.20
C LYS A 190 5.84 0.64 23.89
N THR A 191 5.98 0.91 25.18
CA THR A 191 5.06 1.80 25.88
C THR A 191 5.43 3.24 25.60
N VAL A 192 4.47 4.02 25.10
CA VAL A 192 4.56 5.45 24.86
C VAL A 192 3.54 6.17 25.73
N LYS A 193 3.77 7.46 26.00
CA LYS A 193 2.92 8.24 26.91
C LYS A 193 2.14 9.29 26.14
N LEU A 194 0.83 9.11 26.07
CA LEU A 194 -0.08 10.15 25.58
C LEU A 194 -0.29 11.18 26.68
N LYS A 195 0.18 12.40 26.47
CA LYS A 195 -0.04 13.51 27.40
C LYS A 195 -1.41 14.09 27.13
N THR A 196 -2.27 14.10 28.14
CA THR A 196 -3.62 14.66 28.05
C THR A 196 -3.75 15.84 29.01
N LYS A 197 -4.29 16.95 28.54
CA LYS A 197 -4.67 18.12 29.32
C LYS A 197 -6.17 18.30 29.23
N ILE A 198 -6.83 18.30 30.38
CA ILE A 198 -8.27 18.52 30.51
C ILE A 198 -8.46 19.86 31.22
N THR A 199 -9.08 20.83 30.55
CA THR A 199 -9.39 22.14 31.13
C THR A 199 -10.84 22.18 31.56
N ILE A 200 -11.05 22.45 32.86
CA ILE A 200 -12.36 22.51 33.52
C ILE A 200 -12.63 23.97 33.90
N ASP A 201 -13.80 24.50 33.54
CA ASP A 201 -14.25 25.83 33.97
C ASP A 201 -14.97 25.72 35.33
N LEU A 202 -14.44 26.40 36.34
CA LEU A 202 -14.98 26.48 37.68
C LEU A 202 -15.11 27.95 38.08
N LEU A 203 -16.34 28.46 38.09
CA LEU A 203 -16.66 29.83 38.51
C LEU A 203 -15.86 30.89 37.72
N GLY A 204 -15.62 30.66 36.42
CA GLY A 204 -14.84 31.54 35.56
C GLY A 204 -13.33 31.30 35.60
N TRP A 205 -12.87 30.36 36.43
CA TRP A 205 -11.46 29.94 36.46
C TRP A 205 -11.25 28.66 35.64
N GLN A 206 -10.30 28.70 34.70
CA GLN A 206 -9.89 27.54 33.92
C GLN A 206 -8.83 26.74 34.67
N VAL A 207 -9.21 25.59 35.21
CA VAL A 207 -8.32 24.69 35.95
C VAL A 207 -7.80 23.59 35.01
N PRO A 208 -6.50 23.56 34.67
CA PRO A 208 -5.92 22.51 33.86
C PRO A 208 -5.59 21.28 34.71
N TYR A 209 -6.02 20.11 34.26
CA TYR A 209 -5.69 18.81 34.82
C TYR A 209 -4.86 18.01 33.81
N TYR A 210 -3.67 17.57 34.20
CA TYR A 210 -2.77 16.81 33.34
C TYR A 210 -2.77 15.34 33.71
N LYS A 211 -2.81 14.47 32.70
CA LYS A 211 -2.72 13.03 32.87
C LYS A 211 -1.90 12.41 31.75
N GLU A 212 -0.99 11.52 32.11
CA GLU A 212 -0.28 10.67 31.15
C GLU A 212 -1.01 9.34 31.04
N ILE A 213 -1.37 8.95 29.82
CA ILE A 213 -2.00 7.66 29.52
C ILE A 213 -0.95 6.78 28.84
N PRO A 214 -0.51 5.68 29.46
CA PRO A 214 0.40 4.75 28.81
C PRO A 214 -0.34 4.01 27.69
N LEU A 215 0.25 3.96 26.51
CA LEU A 215 -0.27 3.27 25.33
C LEU A 215 0.81 2.35 24.77
N LEU A 216 0.42 1.21 24.21
CA LEU A 216 1.33 0.38 23.45
C LEU A 216 1.40 0.89 22.01
N THR A 217 2.60 0.98 21.45
CA THR A 217 2.80 1.37 20.03
C THR A 217 2.00 0.51 19.06
N THR A 218 1.79 -0.77 19.38
CA THR A 218 0.99 -1.70 18.58
C THR A 218 -0.50 -1.40 18.58
N ASP A 219 -1.00 -0.70 19.61
CA ASP A 219 -2.40 -0.24 19.68
C ASP A 219 -2.60 1.04 18.86
N LEU A 220 -1.54 1.84 18.76
CA LEU A 220 -1.52 3.11 18.02
C LEU A 220 -1.31 2.92 16.52
N ILE A 221 -0.39 2.02 16.14
CA ILE A 221 0.09 1.88 14.77
C ILE A 221 -0.05 0.43 14.37
N LYS A 222 -0.80 0.17 13.30
CA LYS A 222 -0.87 -1.16 12.69
C LYS A 222 0.33 -1.39 11.76
N PRO A 223 0.69 -2.65 11.46
CA PRO A 223 1.70 -2.94 10.45
C PRO A 223 1.41 -2.21 9.14
N VAL A 224 2.43 -1.53 8.60
CA VAL A 224 2.31 -0.69 7.39
C VAL A 224 2.87 -1.47 6.21
N LEU A 225 2.13 -1.52 5.10
CA LEU A 225 2.58 -2.10 3.85
C LEU A 225 3.04 -0.98 2.92
N ILE A 226 4.31 -1.00 2.52
CA ILE A 226 4.89 -0.06 1.56
C ILE A 226 5.09 -0.81 0.24
N PRO A 227 4.56 -0.31 -0.89
CA PRO A 227 4.84 -0.93 -2.18
C PRO A 227 6.35 -0.84 -2.47
N SER A 228 6.95 -1.97 -2.83
CA SER A 228 8.19 -1.96 -3.60
C SER A 228 7.86 -1.24 -4.91
N ALA A 229 8.72 -0.34 -5.39
CA ALA A 229 8.40 0.60 -6.48
C ALA A 229 8.30 -0.08 -7.88
N VAL A 230 7.66 -1.25 -7.95
CA VAL A 230 7.69 -2.20 -9.04
C VAL A 230 6.28 -2.43 -9.51
N THR A 231 6.03 -2.21 -10.79
CA THR A 231 4.76 -2.59 -11.41
C THR A 231 4.74 -4.10 -11.60
N SER A 232 3.71 -4.77 -11.08
CA SER A 232 3.48 -6.21 -11.27
C SER A 232 3.00 -6.57 -12.68
N GLU A 233 3.03 -5.64 -13.64
CA GLU A 233 2.68 -5.85 -15.04
C GLU A 233 3.87 -5.51 -15.95
N ILE A 234 4.13 -6.39 -16.92
CA ILE A 234 5.01 -6.12 -18.06
C ILE A 234 4.27 -6.37 -19.36
N VAL A 235 4.59 -5.59 -20.39
CA VAL A 235 3.97 -5.72 -21.71
C VAL A 235 4.96 -6.37 -22.67
N PHE A 236 4.61 -7.55 -23.18
CA PHE A 236 5.42 -8.24 -24.19
C PHE A 236 4.88 -7.98 -25.60
N PRO A 237 5.75 -7.64 -26.56
CA PRO A 237 5.38 -7.67 -27.96
C PRO A 237 5.21 -9.13 -28.40
N VAL A 238 4.08 -9.43 -29.03
CA VAL A 238 3.81 -10.71 -29.69
C VAL A 238 3.44 -10.46 -31.15
N PRO A 239 3.71 -11.40 -32.06
CA PRO A 239 3.23 -11.30 -33.43
C PRO A 239 1.71 -11.10 -33.46
N ALA A 240 1.24 -10.13 -34.23
CA ALA A 240 -0.20 -9.92 -34.39
C ALA A 240 -0.85 -11.16 -35.03
N ALA A 241 -2.00 -11.58 -34.52
CA ALA A 241 -2.74 -12.74 -35.03
C ALA A 241 -3.31 -12.53 -36.45
N GLN A 242 -3.37 -11.27 -36.91
CA GLN A 242 -3.85 -10.89 -38.24
C GLN A 242 -2.75 -10.14 -38.99
N TYR A 243 -2.57 -10.45 -40.27
CA TYR A 243 -1.65 -9.74 -41.16
C TYR A 243 -2.18 -8.33 -41.45
N GLY A 244 -1.49 -7.28 -41.01
CA GLY A 244 -1.91 -5.88 -41.16
C GLY A 244 -0.79 -4.88 -40.87
N ALA A 245 -1.12 -3.57 -40.91
CA ALA A 245 -0.17 -2.47 -40.71
C ALA A 245 0.51 -2.49 -39.33
N ASP A 246 -0.20 -2.97 -38.31
CA ASP A 246 0.35 -3.17 -36.96
C ASP A 246 0.95 -4.57 -36.84
N ARG A 247 2.28 -4.65 -36.98
CA ARG A 247 3.03 -5.92 -36.97
C ARG A 247 3.17 -6.55 -35.58
N MET A 248 2.84 -5.82 -34.52
CA MET A 248 3.00 -6.27 -33.13
C MET A 248 1.73 -6.00 -32.32
N ALA A 249 1.26 -7.03 -31.63
CA ALA A 249 0.28 -6.91 -30.56
C ALA A 249 1.01 -6.88 -29.21
N PHE A 250 0.45 -6.16 -28.25
CA PHE A 250 1.04 -6.00 -26.92
C PHE A 250 0.18 -6.73 -25.89
N VAL A 251 0.73 -7.80 -25.30
CA VAL A 251 0.02 -8.61 -24.30
C VAL A 251 0.58 -8.33 -22.91
N LYS A 252 -0.29 -7.97 -21.98
CA LYS A 252 0.05 -7.82 -20.56
C LYS A 252 0.36 -9.18 -19.95
N ARG A 253 1.44 -9.27 -19.19
CA ARG A 253 1.80 -10.41 -18.35
C ARG A 253 1.95 -9.94 -16.91
N TYR A 254 1.37 -10.69 -15.99
CA TYR A 254 1.51 -10.45 -14.57
C TYR A 254 2.79 -11.09 -14.04
N LEU A 255 3.51 -10.34 -13.23
CA LEU A 255 4.72 -10.75 -12.55
C LEU A 255 4.35 -11.24 -11.16
N ARG A 256 4.81 -12.44 -10.79
CA ARG A 256 4.78 -12.92 -9.42
C ARG A 256 6.16 -12.82 -8.82
N PHE A 257 6.23 -12.12 -7.69
CA PHE A 257 7.45 -11.99 -6.91
C PHE A 257 7.55 -13.16 -5.93
N SER A 258 8.65 -13.90 -5.97
CA SER A 258 8.88 -15.05 -5.11
C SER A 258 10.27 -15.01 -4.47
N ARG A 259 10.42 -15.67 -3.32
CA ARG A 259 11.66 -15.66 -2.52
C ARG A 259 12.17 -14.24 -2.22
N SER A 260 11.23 -13.36 -1.91
CA SER A 260 11.53 -11.95 -1.65
C SER A 260 12.30 -11.80 -0.35
N THR A 261 13.33 -10.96 -0.36
CA THR A 261 14.10 -10.57 0.81
C THR A 261 14.16 -9.05 0.90
N VAL A 262 14.24 -8.54 2.12
CA VAL A 262 14.44 -7.12 2.35
C VAL A 262 15.73 -6.95 3.15
N ASN A 263 16.58 -6.07 2.66
CA ASN A 263 17.78 -5.65 3.34
C ASN A 263 17.71 -4.14 3.58
N THR A 264 18.21 -3.70 4.71
CA THR A 264 18.32 -2.27 4.99
C THR A 264 19.77 -1.82 4.96
N THR A 265 19.99 -0.65 4.40
CA THR A 265 21.21 0.15 4.59
C THR A 265 20.87 1.38 5.41
N ALA A 266 21.87 2.17 5.82
CA ALA A 266 21.66 3.38 6.63
C ALA A 266 20.63 4.36 6.01
N ASN A 267 20.53 4.40 4.67
CA ASN A 267 19.73 5.42 3.95
C ASN A 267 18.69 4.83 2.99
N ALA A 268 18.56 3.51 2.91
CA ALA A 268 17.65 2.88 1.95
C ALA A 268 17.16 1.52 2.41
N VAL A 269 15.94 1.20 2.00
CA VAL A 269 15.37 -0.15 2.09
C VAL A 269 15.47 -0.79 0.72
N GLU A 270 16.14 -1.93 0.65
CA GLU A 270 16.35 -2.68 -0.57
C GLU A 270 15.46 -3.92 -0.57
N TYR A 271 14.59 -4.02 -1.57
CA TYR A 271 13.74 -5.18 -1.81
C TYR A 271 14.33 -5.98 -2.97
N ARG A 272 14.59 -7.27 -2.72
CA ARG A 272 15.10 -8.21 -3.72
C ARG A 272 14.08 -9.32 -3.92
N SER A 273 13.84 -9.72 -5.16
CA SER A 273 12.91 -10.81 -5.43
C SER A 273 13.21 -11.53 -6.74
N ASN A 274 12.75 -12.77 -6.86
CA ASN A 274 12.72 -13.50 -8.12
C ASN A 274 11.41 -13.21 -8.84
N ILE A 275 11.45 -13.15 -10.17
CA ILE A 275 10.29 -12.85 -11.00
C ILE A 275 9.85 -14.13 -11.71
N ASP A 276 8.66 -14.61 -11.36
CA ASP A 276 7.96 -15.63 -12.13
C ASP A 276 6.92 -14.98 -13.04
N PHE A 277 6.96 -15.27 -14.34
CA PHE A 277 5.94 -14.80 -15.28
C PHE A 277 4.71 -15.69 -15.20
N ILE A 278 3.57 -15.14 -14.76
CA ILE A 278 2.31 -15.87 -14.77
C ILE A 278 1.73 -15.84 -16.19
N LYS A 279 1.46 -17.03 -16.75
CA LYS A 279 0.65 -17.17 -17.95
C LYS A 279 -0.82 -16.88 -17.57
N PRO A 280 -1.53 -16.00 -18.29
CA PRO A 280 -2.97 -15.84 -18.12
C PRO A 280 -3.69 -17.14 -18.43
#